data_AF-A0A432HEV1-F1
#
_entry.id   AF-A0A432HEV1-F1
#
_cell.length_a   1.000
_cell.length_b   1.000
_cell.length_c   1.000
_cell.angle_alpha   90.00
_cell.angle_beta   90.00
_cell.angle_gamma   90.00
#
_symmetry.space_group_name_H-M   'P 1'
#
loop_
_entity.id
_entity.type
_entity.pdbx_description
1 polymer ?
#
loop_
_entity_poly.entity_id
_entity_poly.type
_entity_poly.pdbx_seq_one_letter_code
_entity_poly.pdbx_strand_id
1 'polypeptide(L)'
;MDVWRVIPLRISLFFLCFWLAGCLTVEAGPYWRSAHGNYSTGVKRSSRTLYNTGNCGHCHDQHGTYNGISNGGPFAFGLFANSFNTNASPGNYQKADSFCFACHTSSTESEQQGGITNEDYSKTFGGYSSSGKNDILNTFNQRSYHNLEDIYNYAKDNLSFFSPESSPCVACHNPHIAKRVKADSGNPAVNTAVSLPSAHDSLWGDGNNATDKETQYYFYQGRYQAPYAYGGTSRYEPGSTTTYDGTNLPDYATFCTECHNPNITLYSSTLGRNLIKIDWTTQGGESGPGDKHGRNSATTSLSIKAPFNGAPIGITMGFALSCTDCHEPHGAPNPYLIRSEVNGTQVSVPTTNSGNEIGYLCLACHKDDQAYGTSGTPNKWQQVHHYADDRPYQPRQCGRCHTSGMGGSPIPCMNCHMHGKDDSYLGSSSTGRICF
;
A
#
# COMPACT_ATOMS: atom_id res chain seq x y z
N MET A 1 68.56 20.80 25.96
CA MET A 1 67.23 21.33 25.60
C MET A 1 66.92 20.87 24.18
N ASP A 2 66.23 19.73 24.08
CA ASP A 2 66.03 18.95 22.86
C ASP A 2 64.92 19.52 21.96
N VAL A 3 65.25 20.53 21.17
CA VAL A 3 64.31 21.13 20.19
C VAL A 3 64.13 20.24 18.95
N TRP A 4 65.03 19.29 18.71
CA TRP A 4 65.05 18.47 17.48
C TRP A 4 64.19 17.19 17.53
N ARG A 5 63.64 16.83 18.69
CA ARG A 5 62.76 15.65 18.83
C ARG A 5 61.26 15.94 18.68
N VAL A 6 60.87 17.22 18.65
CA VAL A 6 59.44 17.62 18.66
C VAL A 6 58.90 17.85 17.23
N ILE A 7 59.77 18.15 16.27
CA ILE A 7 59.38 18.47 14.89
C ILE A 7 58.86 17.23 14.11
N PRO A 8 59.51 16.05 14.14
CA PRO A 8 58.99 14.90 13.39
C PRO A 8 57.67 14.37 13.98
N LEU A 9 57.48 14.47 15.30
CA LEU A 9 56.23 14.04 15.95
C LEU A 9 55.02 14.91 15.54
N ARG A 10 55.23 16.23 15.34
CA ARG A 10 54.17 17.17 14.92
C ARG A 10 53.79 17.02 13.46
N ILE A 11 54.75 16.72 12.58
CA ILE A 11 54.49 16.48 11.16
C ILE A 11 53.76 15.13 10.98
N SER A 12 54.15 14.08 11.70
CA SER A 12 53.46 12.79 11.66
C SER A 12 52.04 12.85 12.22
N LEU A 13 51.76 13.64 13.27
CA LEU A 13 50.39 13.88 13.74
C LEU A 13 49.55 14.66 12.73
N PHE A 14 50.13 15.66 12.05
CA PHE A 14 49.42 16.46 11.06
C PHE A 14 49.04 15.63 9.83
N PHE A 15 49.93 14.74 9.36
CA PHE A 15 49.63 13.79 8.28
C PHE A 15 48.64 12.71 8.71
N LEU A 16 48.70 12.20 9.95
CA LEU A 16 47.71 11.25 10.47
C LEU A 16 46.31 11.87 10.58
N CYS A 17 46.20 13.13 11.02
CA CYS A 17 44.93 13.87 11.04
C CYS A 17 44.41 14.18 9.62
N PHE A 18 45.29 14.48 8.65
CA PHE A 18 44.89 14.67 7.25
C PHE A 18 44.46 13.35 6.59
N TRP A 19 45.08 12.22 6.96
CA TRP A 19 44.71 10.89 6.48
C TRP A 19 43.40 10.40 7.11
N LEU A 20 43.16 10.66 8.40
CA LEU A 20 41.88 10.40 9.07
C LEU A 20 40.76 11.33 8.58
N ALA A 21 41.06 12.58 8.22
CA ALA A 21 40.09 13.51 7.63
C ALA A 21 39.81 13.21 6.14
N GLY A 22 40.76 12.60 5.42
CA GLY A 22 40.61 12.20 4.02
C GLY A 22 39.95 10.83 3.81
N CYS A 23 39.95 9.94 4.81
CA CYS A 23 39.38 8.59 4.72
C CYS A 23 37.96 8.45 5.27
N LEU A 24 37.36 9.50 5.82
CA LEU A 24 35.98 9.46 6.30
C LEU A 24 35.26 10.71 5.80
N THR A 25 34.90 10.71 4.51
CA THR A 25 33.55 11.21 4.23
C THR A 25 32.63 10.34 5.07
N VAL A 26 32.22 10.84 6.25
CA VAL A 26 30.98 10.40 6.89
C VAL A 26 29.88 10.91 5.95
N GLU A 27 29.78 10.29 4.78
CA GLU A 27 28.55 10.36 4.01
C GLU A 27 27.51 9.84 4.97
N ALA A 28 26.47 10.63 5.23
CA ALA A 28 25.29 10.14 5.94
C ALA A 28 24.56 9.02 5.15
N GLY A 29 25.26 8.31 4.25
CA GLY A 29 24.73 7.34 3.30
C GLY A 29 23.52 7.91 2.56
N PRO A 30 22.52 7.07 2.26
CA PRO A 30 21.26 7.52 1.64
C PRO A 30 20.38 8.38 2.57
N TYR A 31 20.69 8.52 3.86
CA TYR A 31 19.83 9.20 4.84
C TYR A 31 19.55 10.67 4.51
N TRP A 32 20.54 11.42 4.05
CA TRP A 32 20.35 12.84 3.69
C TRP A 32 19.41 13.04 2.49
N ARG A 33 19.13 11.97 1.72
CA ARG A 33 18.18 11.96 0.60
C ARG A 33 16.78 11.47 1.01
N SER A 34 16.64 10.94 2.23
CA SER A 34 15.36 10.47 2.76
C SER A 34 14.46 11.63 3.18
N ALA A 35 13.17 11.32 3.35
CA ALA A 35 12.17 12.19 3.94
C ALA A 35 12.52 12.60 5.38
N HIS A 36 13.35 11.81 6.07
CA HIS A 36 13.67 12.06 7.47
C HIS A 36 14.99 12.81 7.65
N GLY A 37 15.99 12.57 6.79
CA GLY A 37 17.34 13.09 6.93
C GLY A 37 17.68 14.30 6.06
N ASN A 38 16.78 14.73 5.18
CA ASN A 38 17.05 15.87 4.31
C ASN A 38 17.18 17.20 5.09
N TYR A 39 18.22 17.98 4.80
CA TYR A 39 18.49 19.24 5.52
C TYR A 39 17.42 20.32 5.31
N SER A 40 16.65 20.26 4.22
CA SER A 40 15.63 21.24 3.88
C SER A 40 14.22 20.78 4.26
N THR A 41 13.94 19.48 4.14
CA THR A 41 12.57 18.93 4.26
C THR A 41 12.46 17.77 5.24
N GLY A 42 13.54 17.45 5.96
CA GLY A 42 13.63 16.35 6.91
C GLY A 42 12.86 16.57 8.21
N VAL A 43 13.06 15.66 9.16
CA VAL A 43 12.46 15.80 10.49
C VAL A 43 13.10 16.98 11.21
N LYS A 44 12.27 17.79 11.86
CA LYS A 44 12.67 18.81 12.81
C LYS A 44 11.70 18.80 13.97
N ARG A 45 12.12 18.20 15.08
CA ARG A 45 11.32 18.22 16.31
C ARG A 45 11.41 19.58 16.98
N SER A 46 10.26 20.17 17.30
CA SER A 46 10.16 21.50 17.90
C SER A 46 10.91 21.62 19.23
N SER A 47 11.00 20.53 19.99
CA SER A 47 11.75 20.44 21.25
C SER A 47 13.28 20.44 21.09
N ARG A 48 13.80 20.22 19.89
CA ARG A 48 15.24 20.05 19.60
C ARG A 48 15.83 21.25 18.85
N THR A 49 15.81 22.42 19.48
CA THR A 49 16.20 23.70 18.87
C THR A 49 17.68 23.81 18.45
N LEU A 50 18.57 23.00 19.04
CA LEU A 50 20.00 22.99 18.73
C LEU A 50 20.36 22.12 17.51
N TYR A 51 19.43 21.30 17.03
CA TYR A 51 19.65 20.39 15.91
C TYR A 51 19.08 20.98 14.62
N ASN A 52 19.86 20.88 13.53
CA ASN A 52 19.39 21.23 12.20
C ASN A 52 18.36 20.21 11.72
N THR A 53 17.41 20.66 10.87
CA THR A 53 16.48 19.78 10.16
C THR A 53 17.22 18.60 9.53
N GLY A 54 16.65 17.40 9.64
CA GLY A 54 17.24 16.19 9.08
C GLY A 54 18.37 15.59 9.91
N ASN A 55 18.68 16.13 11.09
CA ASN A 55 19.65 15.52 11.98
C ASN A 55 19.08 14.28 12.68
N CYS A 56 19.89 13.21 12.81
CA CYS A 56 19.52 11.97 13.49
C CYS A 56 19.00 12.18 14.92
N GLY A 57 19.48 13.22 15.61
CA GLY A 57 19.06 13.61 16.96
C GLY A 57 17.61 14.07 17.08
N HIS A 58 16.89 14.19 15.97
CA HIS A 58 15.44 14.31 15.99
C HIS A 58 14.76 12.95 16.20
N CYS A 59 15.31 11.85 15.71
CA CYS A 59 14.73 10.51 15.90
C CYS A 59 15.40 9.76 17.06
N HIS A 60 16.66 10.06 17.34
CA HIS A 60 17.48 9.34 18.31
C HIS A 60 17.92 10.21 19.50
N ASP A 61 17.62 9.74 20.70
CA ASP A 61 18.04 10.25 21.99
C ASP A 61 19.06 9.25 22.61
N GLN A 62 20.31 9.28 22.13
CA GLN A 62 21.36 8.28 22.45
C GLN A 62 21.68 8.12 23.95
N HIS A 63 21.28 9.06 24.79
CA HIS A 63 21.47 9.01 26.25
C HIS A 63 20.16 8.94 27.04
N GLY A 64 19.00 8.81 26.38
CA GLY A 64 17.69 8.86 27.04
C GLY A 64 17.36 10.19 27.72
N THR A 65 18.23 11.19 27.55
CA THR A 65 18.12 12.52 28.14
C THR A 65 18.36 13.60 27.10
N TYR A 66 17.64 14.71 27.22
CA TYR A 66 17.87 15.94 26.47
C TYR A 66 18.04 17.11 27.45
N ASN A 67 19.15 17.84 27.38
CA ASN A 67 19.43 18.94 28.32
C ASN A 67 19.26 18.54 29.80
N GLY A 68 19.63 17.30 30.16
CA GLY A 68 19.51 16.79 31.53
C GLY A 68 18.09 16.35 31.93
N ILE A 69 17.09 16.48 31.06
CA ILE A 69 15.73 15.98 31.28
C ILE A 69 15.63 14.56 30.72
N SER A 70 15.29 13.59 31.57
CA SER A 70 15.02 12.21 31.16
C SER A 70 13.66 12.11 30.47
N ASN A 71 13.62 11.45 29.30
CA ASN A 71 12.38 11.18 28.56
C ASN A 71 11.76 9.82 28.94
N GLY A 72 12.13 9.24 30.09
CA GLY A 72 11.68 7.92 30.53
C GLY A 72 12.66 6.78 30.23
N GLY A 73 13.81 7.07 29.60
CA GLY A 73 14.93 6.14 29.40
C GLY A 73 15.59 6.29 28.03
N PRO A 74 16.73 5.62 27.76
CA PRO A 74 17.07 5.30 26.39
C PRO A 74 16.09 4.23 25.91
N PHE A 75 15.25 4.55 24.92
CA PHE A 75 14.41 3.56 24.27
C PHE A 75 15.25 2.71 23.29
N ALA A 76 14.69 1.60 22.82
CA ALA A 76 15.39 0.74 21.86
C ALA A 76 15.88 1.52 20.62
N PHE A 77 17.03 1.12 20.08
CA PHE A 77 17.76 1.84 19.02
C PHE A 77 18.13 3.29 19.36
N GLY A 78 18.10 3.63 20.65
CA GLY A 78 18.29 5.00 21.12
C GLY A 78 17.22 5.94 20.59
N LEU A 79 15.99 5.47 20.35
CA LEU A 79 14.87 6.34 19.92
C LEU A 79 14.45 7.30 21.04
N PHE A 80 13.76 8.39 20.68
CA PHE A 80 13.24 9.35 21.66
C PHE A 80 11.94 8.92 22.35
N ALA A 81 11.30 7.86 21.86
CA ALA A 81 10.07 7.30 22.39
C ALA A 81 10.08 5.77 22.20
N ASN A 82 9.14 5.09 22.85
CA ASN A 82 8.97 3.66 22.66
C ASN A 82 8.68 3.33 21.19
N SER A 83 9.31 2.29 20.68
CA SER A 83 9.22 1.88 19.27
C SER A 83 7.81 1.37 18.92
N PHE A 84 7.31 0.43 19.72
CA PHE A 84 5.94 -0.09 19.63
C PHE A 84 5.44 -0.61 20.98
N ASN A 85 4.20 -0.34 21.33
CA ASN A 85 3.52 -0.87 22.52
C ASN A 85 2.71 -2.11 22.13
N THR A 86 3.24 -3.30 22.39
CA THR A 86 2.55 -4.57 22.10
C THR A 86 1.32 -4.83 22.98
N ASN A 87 1.07 -4.00 24.00
CA ASN A 87 -0.15 -4.05 24.81
C ASN A 87 -1.23 -3.06 24.32
N ALA A 88 -0.95 -2.30 23.26
CA ALA A 88 -1.93 -1.41 22.67
C ALA A 88 -3.13 -2.20 22.14
N SER A 89 -4.33 -1.64 22.24
CA SER A 89 -5.53 -2.27 21.67
C SER A 89 -5.62 -1.96 20.18
N PRO A 90 -5.64 -2.97 19.29
CA PRO A 90 -5.78 -2.75 17.85
C PRO A 90 -6.98 -1.87 17.49
N GLY A 91 -6.76 -0.86 16.65
CA GLY A 91 -7.80 0.09 16.21
C GLY A 91 -8.17 1.15 17.25
N ASN A 92 -7.46 1.17 18.39
CA ASN A 92 -7.52 2.22 19.40
C ASN A 92 -6.12 2.68 19.81
N TYR A 93 -5.23 2.78 18.82
CA TYR A 93 -3.86 3.23 19.01
C TYR A 93 -3.81 4.69 19.47
N GLN A 94 -2.84 4.99 20.32
CA GLN A 94 -2.51 6.32 20.81
C GLN A 94 -1.15 6.75 20.26
N LYS A 95 -0.84 8.04 20.34
CA LYS A 95 0.45 8.61 19.93
C LYS A 95 1.65 7.87 20.55
N ALA A 96 1.52 7.40 21.79
CA ALA A 96 2.59 6.71 22.51
C ALA A 96 2.77 5.23 22.11
N ASP A 97 1.85 4.66 21.33
CA ASP A 97 1.89 3.23 21.00
C ASP A 97 2.85 2.88 19.87
N SER A 98 3.29 3.86 19.07
CA SER A 98 4.36 3.69 18.09
C SER A 98 5.13 5.00 17.96
N PHE A 99 6.47 4.92 17.92
CA PHE A 99 7.28 6.14 17.77
C PHE A 99 6.93 6.91 16.49
N CYS A 100 6.52 6.20 15.42
CA CYS A 100 6.10 6.82 14.16
C CYS A 100 4.89 7.74 14.36
N PHE A 101 3.93 7.36 15.22
CA PHE A 101 2.75 8.17 15.51
C PHE A 101 3.08 9.48 16.21
N ALA A 102 4.23 9.59 16.87
CA ALA A 102 4.65 10.84 17.48
C ALA A 102 4.78 11.98 16.45
N CYS A 103 5.19 11.65 15.22
CA CYS A 103 5.28 12.61 14.11
C CYS A 103 4.10 12.50 13.13
N HIS A 104 3.59 11.28 12.89
CA HIS A 104 2.53 10.98 11.93
C HIS A 104 1.12 10.97 12.56
N THR A 105 0.85 11.99 13.37
CA THR A 105 -0.47 12.29 13.95
C THR A 105 -0.94 13.67 13.44
N SER A 106 -2.07 14.15 13.96
CA SER A 106 -2.60 15.49 13.69
C SER A 106 -1.53 16.58 13.79
N SER A 107 -1.60 17.60 12.95
CA SER A 107 -0.59 18.66 12.88
C SER A 107 -0.42 19.43 14.19
N THR A 108 -1.45 19.46 15.04
CA THR A 108 -1.43 20.11 16.36
C THR A 108 -0.74 19.28 17.44
N GLU A 109 -0.64 17.96 17.26
CA GLU A 109 -0.04 17.03 18.23
C GLU A 109 1.28 16.44 17.75
N SER A 110 1.63 16.66 16.48
CA SER A 110 2.85 16.18 15.86
C SER A 110 4.08 16.79 16.51
N GLU A 111 5.08 15.94 16.79
CA GLU A 111 6.40 16.39 17.21
C GLU A 111 7.15 17.12 16.08
N GLN A 112 6.78 16.88 14.82
CA GLN A 112 7.35 17.54 13.65
C GLN A 112 6.93 19.02 13.61
N GLN A 113 7.90 19.91 13.51
CA GLN A 113 7.64 21.33 13.31
C GLN A 113 6.85 21.56 12.01
N GLY A 114 5.69 22.19 12.13
CA GLY A 114 4.76 22.41 11.02
C GLY A 114 3.84 21.22 10.71
N GLY A 115 3.96 20.11 11.45
CA GLY A 115 3.17 18.90 11.27
C GLY A 115 3.46 18.14 9.98
N ILE A 116 2.77 17.00 9.81
CA ILE A 116 2.79 16.19 8.59
C ILE A 116 1.35 15.89 8.20
N THR A 117 1.02 16.01 6.92
CA THR A 117 -0.27 15.57 6.39
C THR A 117 -0.06 14.31 5.56
N ASN A 118 -0.60 13.21 6.05
CA ASN A 118 -0.61 11.91 5.38
C ASN A 118 -2.03 11.55 5.00
N GLU A 119 -2.45 12.01 3.82
CA GLU A 119 -3.73 11.63 3.24
C GLU A 119 -3.67 10.19 2.72
N ASP A 120 -4.84 9.56 2.58
CA ASP A 120 -4.98 8.24 1.97
C ASP A 120 -4.62 8.23 0.47
N TYR A 121 -4.64 7.03 -0.15
CA TYR A 121 -4.28 6.86 -1.55
C TYR A 121 -5.30 7.58 -2.46
N SER A 122 -6.59 7.40 -2.18
CA SER A 122 -7.69 8.01 -2.94
C SER A 122 -7.51 9.53 -3.09
N LYS A 123 -7.05 10.22 -2.03
CA LYS A 123 -6.81 11.66 -2.07
C LYS A 123 -5.44 12.04 -2.59
N THR A 124 -4.38 11.34 -2.18
CA THR A 124 -3.00 11.68 -2.56
C THR A 124 -2.74 11.43 -4.05
N PHE A 125 -3.23 10.30 -4.57
CA PHE A 125 -2.92 9.83 -5.92
C PHE A 125 -4.15 9.74 -6.81
N GLY A 126 -5.34 9.45 -6.26
CA GLY A 126 -6.59 9.45 -7.01
C GLY A 126 -7.21 10.83 -7.23
N GLY A 127 -6.87 11.82 -6.37
CA GLY A 127 -7.39 13.19 -6.46
C GLY A 127 -8.77 13.39 -5.83
N TYR A 128 -9.28 12.42 -5.06
CA TYR A 128 -10.56 12.52 -4.38
C TYR A 128 -10.48 13.43 -3.14
N SER A 129 -11.10 14.61 -3.19
CA SER A 129 -10.96 15.63 -2.15
C SER A 129 -11.64 15.29 -0.82
N SER A 130 -12.66 14.43 -0.84
CA SER A 130 -13.50 14.10 0.32
C SER A 130 -13.09 12.80 1.01
N SER A 131 -11.88 12.30 0.74
CA SER A 131 -11.43 11.02 1.28
C SER A 131 -10.90 11.10 2.72
N GLY A 132 -11.21 10.07 3.48
CA GLY A 132 -10.44 9.52 4.60
C GLY A 132 -9.94 10.44 5.71
N LYS A 133 -8.96 9.89 6.45
CA LYS A 133 -8.18 10.58 7.47
C LYS A 133 -6.91 11.15 6.83
N ASN A 134 -6.36 12.20 7.42
CA ASN A 134 -5.22 12.93 6.87
C ASN A 134 -3.92 12.79 7.71
N ASP A 135 -3.91 11.83 8.61
CA ASP A 135 -2.74 11.39 9.38
C ASP A 135 -2.76 9.87 9.60
N ILE A 136 -1.59 9.30 9.86
CA ILE A 136 -1.41 7.85 9.92
C ILE A 136 -2.03 7.25 11.18
N LEU A 137 -1.90 7.92 12.34
CA LEU A 137 -2.52 7.47 13.59
C LEU A 137 -4.03 7.28 13.44
N ASN A 138 -4.73 8.29 12.95
CA ASN A 138 -6.17 8.22 12.74
C ASN A 138 -6.55 7.23 11.64
N THR A 139 -5.69 7.02 10.65
CA THR A 139 -5.91 6.03 9.58
C THR A 139 -5.92 4.60 10.13
N PHE A 140 -5.00 4.24 11.02
CA PHE A 140 -4.96 2.93 11.69
C PHE A 140 -6.04 2.73 12.77
N ASN A 141 -6.76 3.79 13.12
CA ASN A 141 -7.92 3.76 14.03
C ASN A 141 -9.27 3.80 13.29
N GLN A 142 -9.27 3.51 11.99
CA GLN A 142 -10.51 3.37 11.22
C GLN A 142 -11.17 2.00 11.45
N ARG A 143 -12.34 1.79 10.82
CA ARG A 143 -13.11 0.54 10.94
C ARG A 143 -12.32 -0.68 10.47
N SER A 144 -11.59 -0.54 9.37
CA SER A 144 -10.68 -1.56 8.85
C SER A 144 -9.31 -0.93 8.66
N TYR A 145 -8.27 -1.69 8.99
CA TYR A 145 -6.88 -1.27 8.98
C TYR A 145 -5.99 -2.51 8.92
N HIS A 146 -4.75 -2.36 8.45
CA HIS A 146 -3.75 -3.40 8.65
C HIS A 146 -3.35 -3.41 10.13
N ASN A 147 -3.75 -4.45 10.87
CA ASN A 147 -3.50 -4.52 12.29
C ASN A 147 -1.99 -4.56 12.59
N LEU A 148 -1.47 -3.51 13.24
CA LEU A 148 -0.05 -3.38 13.56
C LEU A 148 0.45 -4.46 14.51
N GLU A 149 -0.38 -5.00 15.40
CA GLU A 149 0.00 -6.14 16.23
C GLU A 149 0.16 -7.42 15.39
N ASP A 150 -0.75 -7.69 14.46
CA ASP A 150 -0.65 -8.84 13.56
C ASP A 150 0.58 -8.70 12.64
N ILE A 151 0.85 -7.50 12.12
CA ILE A 151 2.07 -7.20 11.35
C ILE A 151 3.33 -7.41 12.19
N TYR A 152 3.35 -6.89 13.43
CA TYR A 152 4.48 -7.06 14.33
C TYR A 152 4.78 -8.54 14.58
N ASN A 153 3.74 -9.33 14.87
CA ASN A 153 3.86 -10.77 15.12
C ASN A 153 4.34 -11.54 13.89
N TYR A 154 3.87 -11.17 12.69
CA TYR A 154 4.41 -11.76 11.47
C TYR A 154 5.86 -11.36 11.24
N ALA A 155 6.16 -10.06 11.34
CA ALA A 155 7.47 -9.51 11.00
C ALA A 155 8.58 -10.06 11.90
N LYS A 156 8.36 -10.11 13.22
CA LYS A 156 9.36 -10.61 14.19
C LYS A 156 9.80 -12.05 13.93
N ASP A 157 8.90 -12.88 13.38
CA ASP A 157 9.13 -14.30 13.19
C ASP A 157 9.63 -14.63 11.76
N ASN A 158 9.47 -13.70 10.80
CA ASN A 158 9.69 -13.98 9.37
C ASN A 158 10.66 -13.02 8.67
N LEU A 159 10.94 -11.83 9.21
CA LEU A 159 11.81 -10.83 8.57
C LEU A 159 13.15 -10.74 9.29
N SER A 160 14.24 -11.04 8.59
CA SER A 160 15.58 -11.15 9.18
C SER A 160 16.15 -9.84 9.74
N PHE A 161 15.68 -8.69 9.24
CA PHE A 161 16.08 -7.37 9.72
C PHE A 161 15.22 -6.88 10.90
N PHE A 162 14.10 -7.55 11.20
CA PHE A 162 13.14 -7.13 12.20
C PHE A 162 13.47 -7.76 13.56
N SER A 163 13.25 -7.01 14.64
CA SER A 163 13.49 -7.46 16.02
C SER A 163 12.26 -7.20 16.88
N PRO A 164 12.16 -7.81 18.08
CA PRO A 164 11.09 -7.50 19.02
C PRO A 164 11.00 -6.02 19.41
N GLU A 165 12.10 -5.28 19.29
CA GLU A 165 12.14 -3.85 19.54
C GLU A 165 11.70 -3.00 18.34
N SER A 166 11.50 -3.58 17.16
CA SER A 166 11.15 -2.87 15.94
C SER A 166 9.68 -2.45 15.92
N SER A 167 9.40 -1.28 15.32
CA SER A 167 8.03 -0.84 15.09
C SER A 167 7.44 -1.58 13.89
N PRO A 168 6.19 -2.08 13.91
CA PRO A 168 5.58 -2.76 12.76
C PRO A 168 5.54 -1.91 11.49
N CYS A 169 5.56 -0.58 11.61
CA CYS A 169 5.68 0.31 10.45
C CYS A 169 6.96 0.04 9.65
N VAL A 170 8.05 -0.39 10.31
CA VAL A 170 9.32 -0.67 9.63
C VAL A 170 9.32 -2.00 8.88
N ALA A 171 8.29 -2.83 9.02
CA ALA A 171 8.17 -4.01 8.15
C ALA A 171 8.00 -3.62 6.66
N CYS A 172 7.39 -2.45 6.42
CA CYS A 172 7.04 -1.93 5.09
C CYS A 172 7.87 -0.71 4.67
N HIS A 173 8.44 0.00 5.63
CA HIS A 173 9.13 1.27 5.42
C HIS A 173 10.49 1.28 6.08
N ASN A 174 11.55 1.53 5.33
CA ASN A 174 12.84 1.82 5.92
C ASN A 174 12.96 3.35 6.16
N PRO A 175 12.82 3.85 7.41
CA PRO A 175 12.78 5.28 7.69
C PRO A 175 14.09 6.00 7.34
N HIS A 176 15.21 5.26 7.23
CA HIS A 176 16.49 5.84 6.84
C HIS A 176 16.59 6.17 5.36
N ILE A 177 15.72 5.61 4.51
CA ILE A 177 15.76 5.82 3.05
C ILE A 177 14.43 6.26 2.45
N ALA A 178 13.29 6.00 3.12
CA ALA A 178 11.95 6.39 2.68
C ALA A 178 11.88 7.84 2.21
N LYS A 179 11.35 8.08 1.01
CA LYS A 179 11.23 9.42 0.41
C LYS A 179 9.83 10.01 0.59
N ARG A 180 9.70 11.30 0.29
CA ARG A 180 8.43 12.06 0.42
C ARG A 180 7.53 11.77 -0.78
N VAL A 181 6.84 10.63 -0.80
CA VAL A 181 6.03 10.20 -1.94
C VAL A 181 5.03 11.26 -2.44
N LYS A 182 4.39 12.01 -1.54
CA LYS A 182 3.46 13.10 -1.88
C LYS A 182 4.13 14.32 -2.55
N ALA A 183 5.45 14.47 -2.43
CA ALA A 183 6.16 15.57 -3.09
C ALA A 183 6.10 15.47 -4.62
N ASP A 184 5.85 14.26 -5.15
CA ASP A 184 5.55 14.02 -6.56
C ASP A 184 4.43 12.99 -6.69
N SER A 185 3.18 13.44 -6.49
CA SER A 185 2.02 12.57 -6.60
C SER A 185 1.74 12.08 -8.02
N GLY A 186 2.33 12.71 -9.05
CA GLY A 186 2.25 12.25 -10.44
C GLY A 186 3.26 11.15 -10.77
N ASN A 187 4.30 10.98 -9.94
CA ASN A 187 5.31 9.95 -10.11
C ASN A 187 5.82 9.44 -8.75
N PRO A 188 4.98 8.71 -7.98
CA PRO A 188 5.39 8.12 -6.72
C PRO A 188 6.60 7.18 -6.83
N ALA A 189 6.87 6.60 -8.01
CA ALA A 189 8.03 5.72 -8.22
C ALA A 189 9.37 6.41 -7.91
N VAL A 190 9.55 7.69 -8.26
CA VAL A 190 10.83 8.40 -8.00
C VAL A 190 11.02 8.79 -6.53
N ASN A 191 9.92 8.89 -5.78
CA ASN A 191 9.89 9.33 -4.38
C ASN A 191 9.24 8.28 -3.46
N THR A 192 9.36 6.99 -3.80
CA THR A 192 8.72 5.92 -3.07
C THR A 192 9.10 5.91 -1.58
N ALA A 193 8.13 5.57 -0.75
CA ALA A 193 8.30 5.48 0.70
C ALA A 193 8.42 4.03 1.18
N VAL A 194 8.23 3.05 0.29
CA VAL A 194 8.21 1.63 0.63
C VAL A 194 9.54 0.97 0.31
N SER A 195 9.87 -0.04 1.10
CA SER A 195 11.00 -0.93 0.93
C SER A 195 10.47 -2.34 1.04
N LEU A 196 10.79 -3.20 0.07
CA LEU A 196 10.30 -4.57 0.05
C LEU A 196 10.77 -5.30 1.32
N PRO A 197 9.93 -6.07 2.04
CA PRO A 197 10.36 -6.80 3.23
C PRO A 197 11.57 -7.71 2.97
N SER A 198 11.61 -8.42 1.84
CA SER A 198 12.74 -9.27 1.45
C SER A 198 14.00 -8.49 0.99
N ALA A 199 13.88 -7.20 0.67
CA ALA A 199 14.96 -6.33 0.20
C ALA A 199 14.93 -4.96 0.91
N HIS A 200 14.94 -4.99 2.24
CA HIS A 200 14.60 -3.84 3.08
C HIS A 200 15.62 -2.69 3.06
N ASP A 201 16.85 -2.95 2.59
CA ASP A 201 17.92 -1.96 2.49
C ASP A 201 17.84 -1.10 1.21
N SER A 202 16.85 -1.36 0.35
CA SER A 202 16.55 -0.60 -0.86
C SER A 202 15.10 -0.13 -0.88
N LEU A 203 14.86 0.97 -1.60
CA LEU A 203 13.52 1.45 -1.89
C LEU A 203 12.92 0.62 -3.02
N TRP A 204 11.63 0.28 -2.88
CA TRP A 204 10.91 -0.48 -3.90
C TRP A 204 10.19 0.46 -4.87
N GLY A 205 10.51 0.31 -6.15
CA GLY A 205 9.92 1.11 -7.23
C GLY A 205 10.76 2.31 -7.68
N ASP A 206 11.94 2.55 -7.10
CA ASP A 206 12.82 3.68 -7.48
C ASP A 206 14.03 3.28 -8.34
N GLY A 207 14.00 2.07 -8.91
CA GLY A 207 15.00 1.55 -9.83
C GLY A 207 15.25 2.49 -11.04
N ASN A 208 16.52 2.80 -11.29
CA ASN A 208 16.92 3.80 -12.28
C ASN A 208 17.20 3.23 -13.69
N ASN A 209 17.23 1.91 -13.86
CA ASN A 209 17.55 1.25 -15.13
C ASN A 209 16.33 0.52 -15.70
N ALA A 210 16.19 0.49 -17.03
CA ALA A 210 15.05 -0.14 -17.70
C ALA A 210 14.88 -1.66 -17.41
N THR A 211 15.92 -2.34 -16.92
CA THR A 211 15.88 -3.75 -16.51
C THR A 211 15.53 -3.96 -15.04
N ASP A 212 15.69 -2.93 -14.21
CA ASP A 212 15.55 -3.00 -12.74
C ASP A 212 14.42 -2.06 -12.25
N LYS A 213 13.54 -1.61 -13.16
CA LYS A 213 12.41 -0.76 -12.80
C LYS A 213 11.33 -1.62 -12.16
N GLU A 214 11.20 -1.49 -10.85
CA GLU A 214 10.21 -2.15 -10.01
C GLU A 214 8.87 -1.38 -10.02
N THR A 215 8.43 -0.97 -11.22
CA THR A 215 7.18 -0.22 -11.40
C THR A 215 6.06 -1.16 -11.85
N GLN A 216 4.82 -0.75 -11.64
CA GLN A 216 3.64 -1.57 -11.95
C GLN A 216 3.59 -1.99 -13.43
N TYR A 217 4.21 -1.21 -14.33
CA TYR A 217 4.43 -1.60 -15.72
C TYR A 217 5.15 -2.96 -15.86
N TYR A 218 6.18 -3.21 -15.05
CA TYR A 218 7.01 -4.42 -15.15
C TYR A 218 6.43 -5.62 -14.40
N PHE A 219 5.44 -5.43 -13.51
CA PHE A 219 4.73 -6.53 -12.86
C PHE A 219 4.18 -7.53 -13.87
N TYR A 220 3.52 -7.04 -14.92
CA TYR A 220 3.11 -7.86 -16.06
C TYR A 220 3.16 -6.99 -17.31
N GLN A 221 4.32 -7.01 -17.97
CA GLN A 221 4.66 -6.05 -19.02
C GLN A 221 3.57 -5.90 -20.08
N GLY A 222 3.12 -4.66 -20.29
CA GLY A 222 2.08 -4.32 -21.27
C GLY A 222 0.67 -4.76 -20.89
N ARG A 223 0.43 -5.17 -19.63
CA ARG A 223 -0.89 -5.61 -19.12
C ARG A 223 -1.49 -4.69 -18.07
N TYR A 224 -0.72 -3.78 -17.48
CA TYR A 224 -1.26 -2.79 -16.54
C TYR A 224 -1.77 -1.55 -17.28
N GLN A 225 -2.98 -1.14 -16.95
CA GLN A 225 -3.61 0.10 -17.37
C GLN A 225 -4.06 0.82 -16.11
N ALA A 226 -3.53 2.02 -15.87
CA ALA A 226 -3.93 2.82 -14.74
C ALA A 226 -5.41 3.21 -14.85
N PRO A 227 -6.15 3.22 -13.72
CA PRO A 227 -7.49 3.78 -13.67
C PRO A 227 -7.47 5.29 -13.95
N TYR A 228 -8.63 5.87 -14.27
CA TYR A 228 -8.77 7.33 -14.29
C TYR A 228 -8.61 7.90 -12.88
N ALA A 229 -8.01 9.08 -12.79
CA ALA A 229 -8.07 9.89 -11.57
C ALA A 229 -9.49 10.45 -11.39
N TYR A 230 -9.86 10.81 -10.17
CA TYR A 230 -11.19 11.30 -9.80
C TYR A 230 -11.70 12.40 -10.73
N GLY A 231 -12.90 12.21 -11.29
CA GLY A 231 -13.53 13.13 -12.24
C GLY A 231 -12.86 13.19 -13.63
N GLY A 232 -11.83 12.37 -13.86
CA GLY A 232 -11.09 12.29 -15.12
C GLY A 232 -11.75 11.39 -16.15
N THR A 233 -11.50 11.70 -17.43
CA THR A 233 -11.88 10.87 -18.58
C THR A 233 -10.73 10.69 -19.59
N SER A 234 -9.58 11.30 -19.30
CA SER A 234 -8.37 11.28 -20.12
C SER A 234 -7.09 11.46 -19.28
N ARG A 235 -7.24 11.49 -17.96
CA ARG A 235 -6.16 11.65 -16.98
C ARG A 235 -6.22 10.49 -16.01
N TYR A 236 -5.05 9.96 -15.70
CA TYR A 236 -4.89 8.67 -15.03
C TYR A 236 -4.24 8.85 -13.66
N GLU A 237 -4.43 7.85 -12.83
CA GLU A 237 -3.66 7.70 -11.62
C GLU A 237 -2.25 7.20 -11.91
N PRO A 238 -1.29 7.49 -11.02
CA PRO A 238 -1.36 8.43 -9.92
C PRO A 238 -1.25 9.90 -10.40
N GLY A 239 -1.88 10.82 -9.65
CA GLY A 239 -1.66 12.27 -9.74
C GLY A 239 -2.32 13.00 -10.90
N SER A 240 -3.36 12.41 -11.53
CA SER A 240 -4.09 13.00 -12.68
C SER A 240 -3.16 13.35 -13.85
N THR A 241 -2.30 12.40 -14.22
CA THR A 241 -1.30 12.57 -15.29
C THR A 241 -1.79 12.02 -16.63
N THR A 242 -0.98 12.13 -17.68
CA THR A 242 -1.23 11.41 -18.94
C THR A 242 -0.57 10.03 -18.99
N THR A 243 0.21 9.65 -17.96
CA THR A 243 0.87 8.36 -17.88
C THR A 243 -0.14 7.31 -17.47
N TYR A 244 -0.31 6.26 -18.27
CA TYR A 244 -1.41 5.30 -18.12
C TYR A 244 -0.94 3.85 -17.98
N ASP A 245 0.36 3.60 -18.13
CA ASP A 245 0.94 2.26 -18.25
C ASP A 245 1.60 1.76 -16.96
N GLY A 246 1.54 2.56 -15.89
CA GLY A 246 2.12 2.24 -14.58
C GLY A 246 3.63 2.45 -14.49
N THR A 247 4.27 3.10 -15.47
CA THR A 247 5.71 3.42 -15.40
C THR A 247 6.08 4.42 -14.30
N ASN A 248 5.10 5.14 -13.76
CA ASN A 248 5.21 6.13 -12.70
C ASN A 248 4.69 5.64 -11.33
N LEU A 249 4.27 4.38 -11.23
CA LEU A 249 3.70 3.77 -10.01
C LEU A 249 4.63 2.63 -9.54
N PRO A 250 5.03 2.56 -8.25
CA PRO A 250 5.69 1.37 -7.72
C PRO A 250 4.88 0.11 -7.99
N ASP A 251 5.54 -1.03 -8.18
CA ASP A 251 4.89 -2.33 -8.29
C ASP A 251 4.31 -2.76 -6.93
N TYR A 252 3.13 -2.21 -6.61
CA TYR A 252 2.44 -2.53 -5.37
C TYR A 252 1.89 -3.96 -5.37
N ALA A 253 1.71 -4.58 -6.55
CA ALA A 253 1.34 -5.98 -6.66
C ALA A 253 2.41 -6.90 -6.06
N THR A 254 3.67 -6.75 -6.48
CA THR A 254 4.79 -7.51 -5.89
C THR A 254 4.99 -7.14 -4.41
N PHE A 255 4.93 -5.85 -4.08
CA PHE A 255 5.09 -5.39 -2.69
C PHE A 255 4.06 -6.01 -1.72
N CYS A 256 2.77 -5.98 -2.07
CA CYS A 256 1.73 -6.53 -1.20
C CYS A 256 1.78 -8.06 -1.13
N THR A 257 2.19 -8.74 -2.20
CA THR A 257 2.23 -10.21 -2.26
C THR A 257 3.42 -10.83 -1.54
N GLU A 258 4.39 -10.05 -1.07
CA GLU A 258 5.40 -10.52 -0.11
C GLU A 258 4.76 -11.14 1.15
N CYS A 259 3.67 -10.54 1.63
CA CYS A 259 2.88 -11.08 2.74
C CYS A 259 1.62 -11.80 2.25
N HIS A 260 0.94 -11.25 1.23
CA HIS A 260 -0.30 -11.80 0.70
C HIS A 260 -0.07 -12.74 -0.49
N ASN A 261 0.35 -13.97 -0.23
CA ASN A 261 0.58 -14.97 -1.29
C ASN A 261 0.00 -16.36 -0.93
N PRO A 262 0.01 -17.33 -1.86
CA PRO A 262 -0.57 -18.65 -1.64
C PRO A 262 0.18 -19.50 -0.61
N ASN A 263 1.44 -19.17 -0.34
CA ASN A 263 2.33 -19.97 0.51
C ASN A 263 2.28 -19.54 1.97
N ILE A 264 1.90 -18.28 2.23
CA ILE A 264 1.85 -17.73 3.59
C ILE A 264 0.43 -17.79 4.13
N THR A 265 0.30 -18.29 5.36
CA THR A 265 -0.97 -18.27 6.10
C THR A 265 -0.85 -17.20 7.18
N LEU A 266 -1.52 -16.07 6.96
CA LEU A 266 -1.59 -14.97 7.92
C LEU A 266 -2.85 -15.09 8.76
N TYR A 267 -2.74 -15.01 10.08
CA TYR A 267 -3.89 -14.90 10.98
C TYR A 267 -4.21 -13.43 11.23
N SER A 268 -5.49 -13.06 11.13
CA SER A 268 -5.95 -11.74 11.57
C SER A 268 -6.72 -11.88 12.87
N SER A 269 -6.20 -11.26 13.92
CA SER A 269 -6.87 -11.18 15.21
C SER A 269 -8.15 -10.35 15.12
N THR A 270 -8.13 -9.27 14.32
CA THR A 270 -9.31 -8.42 14.05
C THR A 270 -10.47 -9.21 13.43
N LEU A 271 -10.17 -10.17 12.54
CA LEU A 271 -11.19 -10.99 11.87
C LEU A 271 -11.46 -12.33 12.56
N GLY A 272 -10.63 -12.72 13.54
CA GLY A 272 -10.73 -14.01 14.22
C GLY A 272 -10.51 -15.22 13.30
N ARG A 273 -9.74 -15.05 12.21
CA ARG A 273 -9.52 -16.09 11.20
C ARG A 273 -8.25 -15.85 10.39
N ASN A 274 -7.83 -16.87 9.65
CA ASN A 274 -6.82 -16.70 8.62
C ASN A 274 -7.33 -15.78 7.50
N LEU A 275 -6.43 -14.94 7.00
CA LEU A 275 -6.64 -14.13 5.82
C LEU A 275 -6.79 -15.02 4.59
N ILE A 276 -7.54 -14.51 3.61
CA ILE A 276 -7.70 -15.17 2.33
C ILE A 276 -6.37 -15.08 1.59
N LYS A 277 -5.94 -16.20 1.03
CA LYS A 277 -4.74 -16.28 0.20
C LYS A 277 -5.02 -15.66 -1.16
N ILE A 278 -4.05 -14.89 -1.65
CA ILE A 278 -4.10 -14.23 -2.94
C ILE A 278 -3.07 -14.90 -3.84
N ASP A 279 -3.44 -15.21 -5.08
CA ASP A 279 -2.53 -15.67 -6.11
C ASP A 279 -2.52 -14.69 -7.28
N TRP A 280 -1.71 -13.64 -7.13
CA TRP A 280 -1.64 -12.58 -8.12
C TRP A 280 -0.75 -12.92 -9.33
N THR A 281 0.06 -13.97 -9.23
CA THR A 281 1.18 -14.22 -10.17
C THR A 281 0.96 -15.40 -11.09
N THR A 282 0.11 -16.36 -10.71
CA THR A 282 -0.18 -17.51 -11.56
C THR A 282 -0.97 -17.10 -12.80
N GLN A 283 -0.59 -17.68 -13.94
CA GLN A 283 -1.34 -17.60 -15.19
C GLN A 283 -2.07 -18.93 -15.40
N GLY A 284 -3.29 -18.91 -15.94
CA GLY A 284 -4.03 -20.16 -16.13
C GLY A 284 -5.31 -20.10 -16.94
N GLY A 285 -5.82 -18.91 -17.24
CA GLY A 285 -7.10 -18.75 -17.91
C GLY A 285 -8.28 -19.09 -16.98
N GLU A 286 -9.36 -19.60 -17.55
CA GLU A 286 -10.63 -19.79 -16.85
C GLU A 286 -10.64 -20.90 -15.80
N SER A 287 -9.79 -21.92 -15.95
CA SER A 287 -9.78 -23.15 -15.13
C SER A 287 -8.46 -23.39 -14.40
N GLY A 288 -7.51 -22.48 -14.51
CA GLY A 288 -6.24 -22.53 -13.78
C GLY A 288 -6.29 -21.78 -12.44
N PRO A 289 -5.29 -21.96 -11.57
CA PRO A 289 -5.15 -21.15 -10.36
C PRO A 289 -4.85 -19.68 -10.71
N GLY A 290 -4.99 -18.79 -9.72
CA GLY A 290 -4.69 -17.36 -9.87
C GLY A 290 -5.91 -16.45 -9.94
N ASP A 291 -5.75 -15.23 -9.46
CA ASP A 291 -6.78 -14.17 -9.47
C ASP A 291 -6.88 -13.48 -10.84
N LYS A 292 -8.12 -13.23 -11.33
CA LYS A 292 -8.43 -12.63 -12.63
C LYS A 292 -8.00 -11.16 -12.77
N HIS A 293 -7.87 -10.47 -11.64
CA HIS A 293 -7.29 -9.13 -11.60
C HIS A 293 -5.76 -9.14 -11.49
N GLY A 294 -5.15 -10.31 -11.28
CA GLY A 294 -3.70 -10.53 -11.33
C GLY A 294 -3.24 -10.97 -12.71
N ARG A 295 -2.27 -11.89 -12.78
CA ARG A 295 -1.76 -12.42 -14.07
C ARG A 295 -2.69 -13.45 -14.72
N ASN A 296 -3.75 -13.90 -14.04
CA ASN A 296 -4.68 -14.86 -14.60
C ASN A 296 -5.66 -14.18 -15.57
N SER A 297 -5.42 -14.27 -16.88
CA SER A 297 -6.26 -13.55 -17.84
C SER A 297 -7.65 -14.18 -18.00
N ALA A 298 -8.66 -13.33 -18.21
CA ALA A 298 -9.91 -13.76 -18.84
C ALA A 298 -9.62 -14.25 -20.28
N THR A 299 -10.34 -15.26 -20.78
CA THR A 299 -10.07 -15.83 -22.12
C THR A 299 -11.17 -15.63 -23.14
N THR A 300 -12.38 -15.23 -22.73
CA THR A 300 -13.55 -15.18 -23.62
C THR A 300 -13.96 -13.74 -23.93
N SER A 301 -14.40 -12.99 -22.92
CA SER A 301 -14.78 -11.59 -23.05
C SER A 301 -14.56 -10.86 -21.73
N LEU A 302 -14.73 -9.53 -21.74
CA LEU A 302 -14.76 -8.69 -20.55
C LEU A 302 -15.79 -7.58 -20.70
N SER A 303 -16.66 -7.46 -19.70
CA SER A 303 -17.65 -6.39 -19.61
C SER A 303 -17.09 -5.22 -18.80
N ILE A 304 -16.27 -4.37 -19.45
CA ILE A 304 -15.49 -3.31 -18.80
C ILE A 304 -15.77 -1.91 -19.37
N LYS A 305 -15.52 -0.89 -18.55
CA LYS A 305 -15.63 0.55 -18.84
C LYS A 305 -14.27 1.13 -19.21
N ALA A 306 -14.27 2.36 -19.71
CA ALA A 306 -13.04 3.12 -19.89
C ALA A 306 -12.34 3.35 -18.52
N PRO A 307 -10.99 3.46 -18.49
CA PRO A 307 -10.09 3.46 -19.65
C PRO A 307 -9.80 2.08 -20.22
N PHE A 308 -10.15 1.00 -19.51
CA PHE A 308 -9.82 -0.36 -19.93
C PHE A 308 -10.50 -0.75 -21.25
N ASN A 309 -11.76 -0.34 -21.45
CA ASN A 309 -12.43 -0.47 -22.74
C ASN A 309 -11.88 0.57 -23.73
N GLY A 310 -11.03 0.12 -24.66
CA GLY A 310 -10.28 1.01 -25.56
C GLY A 310 -8.96 1.48 -24.96
N ALA A 311 -8.35 0.67 -24.09
CA ALA A 311 -7.13 1.02 -23.38
C ALA A 311 -6.00 1.50 -24.31
N PRO A 312 -5.35 2.62 -23.99
CA PRO A 312 -4.20 3.11 -24.76
C PRO A 312 -3.03 2.12 -24.87
N ILE A 313 -2.90 1.19 -23.92
CA ILE A 313 -1.92 0.10 -24.00
C ILE A 313 -2.20 -0.93 -25.11
N GLY A 314 -3.34 -0.82 -25.81
CA GLY A 314 -3.62 -1.59 -27.03
C GLY A 314 -4.14 -3.00 -26.79
N ILE A 315 -4.55 -3.34 -25.57
CA ILE A 315 -5.18 -4.63 -25.23
C ILE A 315 -6.66 -4.45 -24.88
N THR A 316 -7.44 -5.51 -25.05
CA THR A 316 -8.87 -5.54 -24.74
C THR A 316 -9.21 -6.49 -23.59
N MET A 317 -8.25 -7.31 -23.15
CA MET A 317 -8.42 -8.28 -22.08
C MET A 317 -7.09 -8.72 -21.45
N GLY A 318 -7.17 -9.35 -20.29
CA GLY A 318 -6.01 -9.80 -19.52
C GLY A 318 -5.26 -8.63 -18.88
N PHE A 319 -6.00 -7.64 -18.38
CA PHE A 319 -5.44 -6.57 -17.57
C PHE A 319 -5.01 -7.11 -16.21
N ALA A 320 -3.82 -6.74 -15.76
CA ALA A 320 -3.40 -6.94 -14.37
C ALA A 320 -3.53 -5.60 -13.64
N LEU A 321 -4.07 -5.62 -12.42
CA LEU A 321 -4.26 -4.45 -11.58
C LEU A 321 -3.17 -4.36 -10.50
N SER A 322 -2.99 -3.16 -9.97
CA SER A 322 -2.29 -2.91 -8.72
C SER A 322 -3.23 -3.19 -7.55
N CYS A 323 -2.70 -3.64 -6.41
CA CYS A 323 -3.48 -3.76 -5.18
C CYS A 323 -4.09 -2.41 -4.76
N THR A 324 -3.38 -1.31 -5.01
CA THR A 324 -3.82 0.06 -4.69
C THR A 324 -4.82 0.64 -5.68
N ASP A 325 -5.17 -0.07 -6.76
CA ASP A 325 -6.29 0.35 -7.62
C ASP A 325 -7.64 0.22 -6.87
N CYS A 326 -7.72 -0.71 -5.91
CA CYS A 326 -8.93 -0.99 -5.13
C CYS A 326 -8.77 -0.76 -3.62
N HIS A 327 -7.57 -0.94 -3.07
CA HIS A 327 -7.35 -0.94 -1.62
C HIS A 327 -6.56 0.26 -1.09
N GLU A 328 -6.97 0.75 0.08
CA GLU A 328 -6.18 1.63 0.93
C GLU A 328 -5.16 0.82 1.74
N PRO A 329 -3.86 1.15 1.67
CA PRO A 329 -2.81 0.32 2.26
C PRO A 329 -2.72 0.42 3.79
N HIS A 330 -3.36 1.42 4.42
CA HIS A 330 -3.25 1.62 5.87
C HIS A 330 -4.58 1.40 6.60
N GLY A 331 -5.66 2.00 6.11
CA GLY A 331 -6.98 1.89 6.71
C GLY A 331 -8.08 2.54 5.89
N ALA A 332 -9.31 2.09 6.08
CA ALA A 332 -10.50 2.58 5.39
C ALA A 332 -11.75 2.52 6.29
N PRO A 333 -12.80 3.30 5.98
CA PRO A 333 -14.04 3.28 6.75
C PRO A 333 -14.92 2.03 6.50
N ASN A 334 -14.60 1.23 5.48
CA ASN A 334 -15.31 0.01 5.10
C ASN A 334 -14.53 -1.25 5.55
N PRO A 335 -15.16 -2.43 5.67
CA PRO A 335 -14.53 -3.62 6.25
C PRO A 335 -13.41 -4.26 5.41
N TYR A 336 -13.22 -3.86 4.14
CA TYR A 336 -12.32 -4.54 3.21
C TYR A 336 -11.18 -3.67 2.71
N LEU A 337 -10.84 -2.60 3.46
CA LEU A 337 -9.81 -1.64 3.06
C LEU A 337 -10.06 -1.04 1.67
N ILE A 338 -11.31 -0.95 1.21
CA ILE A 338 -11.59 -0.43 -0.14
C ILE A 338 -11.37 1.08 -0.17
N ARG A 339 -10.85 1.58 -1.27
CA ARG A 339 -10.73 3.00 -1.54
C ARG A 339 -12.08 3.70 -1.55
N SER A 340 -12.07 4.99 -1.22
CA SER A 340 -13.28 5.83 -1.30
C SER A 340 -13.57 6.27 -2.74
N GLU A 341 -12.61 6.07 -3.64
CA GLU A 341 -12.68 6.39 -5.06
C GLU A 341 -11.89 5.36 -5.86
N VAL A 342 -12.46 4.91 -6.97
CA VAL A 342 -11.85 3.99 -7.93
C VAL A 342 -12.24 4.42 -9.33
N ASN A 343 -11.27 4.47 -10.23
CA ASN A 343 -11.46 4.72 -11.66
C ASN A 343 -12.29 5.96 -11.99
N GLY A 344 -11.95 7.08 -11.36
CA GLY A 344 -12.55 8.37 -11.62
C GLY A 344 -13.86 8.59 -10.87
N THR A 345 -14.32 7.60 -10.09
CA THR A 345 -15.65 7.59 -9.49
C THR A 345 -15.60 7.30 -8.00
N GLN A 346 -16.41 8.05 -7.24
CA GLN A 346 -16.59 7.75 -5.83
C GLN A 346 -17.20 6.36 -5.66
N VAL A 347 -16.61 5.57 -4.77
CA VAL A 347 -17.13 4.26 -4.38
C VAL A 347 -17.66 4.37 -2.95
N SER A 348 -18.90 3.92 -2.75
CA SER A 348 -19.48 3.73 -1.43
C SER A 348 -19.68 2.23 -1.22
N VAL A 349 -18.76 1.60 -0.48
CA VAL A 349 -18.91 0.20 -0.08
C VAL A 349 -19.63 0.17 1.28
N PRO A 350 -20.79 -0.48 1.39
CA PRO A 350 -21.47 -0.55 2.66
C PRO A 350 -20.72 -1.42 3.67
N THR A 351 -21.14 -1.26 4.91
CA THR A 351 -20.48 -1.80 6.09
C THR A 351 -20.80 -3.28 6.34
N THR A 352 -21.68 -3.88 5.54
CA THR A 352 -22.15 -5.27 5.64
C THR A 352 -22.14 -5.97 4.29
N ASN A 353 -21.94 -7.29 4.29
CA ASN A 353 -21.88 -8.15 3.10
C ASN A 353 -23.17 -8.96 2.94
N SER A 354 -24.29 -8.26 2.80
CA SER A 354 -25.63 -8.84 2.84
C SER A 354 -26.21 -9.15 1.45
N GLY A 355 -25.60 -8.66 0.37
CA GLY A 355 -26.13 -8.82 -0.97
C GLY A 355 -25.15 -8.38 -2.06
N ASN A 356 -25.66 -7.60 -3.03
CA ASN A 356 -24.92 -7.16 -4.21
C ASN A 356 -24.18 -5.84 -4.01
N GLU A 357 -24.04 -5.35 -2.78
CA GLU A 357 -23.60 -3.99 -2.56
C GLU A 357 -22.12 -3.77 -2.87
N ILE A 358 -21.28 -4.80 -2.74
CA ILE A 358 -19.89 -4.74 -3.23
C ILE A 358 -19.84 -4.51 -4.76
N GLY A 359 -20.93 -4.82 -5.48
CA GLY A 359 -21.06 -4.50 -6.90
C GLY A 359 -20.90 -3.02 -7.19
N TYR A 360 -21.16 -2.10 -6.25
CA TYR A 360 -20.87 -0.67 -6.44
C TYR A 360 -19.37 -0.35 -6.57
N LEU A 361 -18.48 -1.14 -5.98
CA LEU A 361 -17.04 -1.09 -6.29
C LEU A 361 -16.80 -1.56 -7.72
N CYS A 362 -17.37 -2.71 -8.10
CA CYS A 362 -17.17 -3.30 -9.42
C CYS A 362 -17.67 -2.37 -10.54
N LEU A 363 -18.74 -1.59 -10.29
CA LEU A 363 -19.26 -0.58 -11.23
C LEU A 363 -18.25 0.49 -11.62
N ALA A 364 -17.20 0.73 -10.84
CA ALA A 364 -16.14 1.66 -11.21
C ALA A 364 -15.45 1.24 -12.53
N CYS A 365 -15.26 -0.06 -12.73
CA CYS A 365 -14.52 -0.60 -13.87
C CYS A 365 -15.34 -1.52 -14.78
N HIS A 366 -16.42 -2.13 -14.28
CA HIS A 366 -17.25 -3.09 -15.01
C HIS A 366 -18.59 -2.50 -15.46
N LYS A 367 -19.11 -3.04 -16.57
CA LYS A 367 -20.43 -2.70 -17.10
C LYS A 367 -21.49 -3.58 -16.46
N ASP A 368 -22.49 -2.93 -15.89
CA ASP A 368 -23.73 -3.52 -15.43
C ASP A 368 -24.85 -3.27 -16.44
N ASP A 369 -26.05 -3.77 -16.17
CA ASP A 369 -27.21 -3.60 -17.05
C ASP A 369 -27.55 -2.13 -17.34
N GLN A 370 -27.28 -1.21 -16.40
CA GLN A 370 -27.44 0.22 -16.67
C GLN A 370 -26.45 0.70 -17.72
N ALA A 371 -25.18 0.32 -17.62
CA ALA A 371 -24.17 0.64 -18.63
C ALA A 371 -24.46 -0.01 -20.00
N TYR A 372 -25.21 -1.11 -20.04
CA TYR A 372 -25.72 -1.74 -21.26
C TYR A 372 -27.04 -1.14 -21.79
N GLY A 373 -27.69 -0.26 -21.02
CA GLY A 373 -29.01 0.29 -21.39
C GLY A 373 -30.17 -0.71 -21.28
N THR A 374 -29.96 -1.85 -20.61
CA THR A 374 -30.99 -2.89 -20.38
C THR A 374 -31.75 -2.68 -19.08
N SER A 375 -31.28 -1.77 -18.21
CA SER A 375 -31.96 -1.36 -16.99
C SER A 375 -31.81 0.14 -16.73
N GLY A 376 -32.79 0.75 -16.08
CA GLY A 376 -32.68 2.12 -15.54
C GLY A 376 -31.99 2.18 -14.17
N THR A 377 -31.67 1.05 -13.56
CA THR A 377 -31.12 0.96 -12.19
C THR A 377 -29.69 0.42 -12.21
N PRO A 378 -28.72 1.08 -11.54
CA PRO A 378 -27.37 0.58 -11.42
C PRO A 378 -27.30 -0.71 -10.59
N ASN A 379 -26.17 -1.41 -10.68
CA ASN A 379 -25.85 -2.59 -9.89
C ASN A 379 -26.83 -3.77 -10.15
N LYS A 380 -27.41 -3.78 -11.35
CA LYS A 380 -28.10 -4.91 -11.95
C LYS A 380 -27.10 -5.62 -12.84
N TRP A 381 -26.87 -6.91 -12.63
CA TRP A 381 -25.82 -7.67 -13.31
C TRP A 381 -26.37 -8.82 -14.17
N GLN A 382 -27.64 -8.76 -14.53
CA GLN A 382 -28.29 -9.78 -15.35
C GLN A 382 -27.58 -9.92 -16.70
N GLN A 383 -27.19 -8.82 -17.36
CA GLN A 383 -26.57 -8.88 -18.67
C GLN A 383 -25.29 -9.74 -18.67
N VAL A 384 -24.41 -9.49 -17.71
CA VAL A 384 -23.13 -10.21 -17.57
C VAL A 384 -23.38 -11.65 -17.12
N HIS A 385 -24.30 -11.86 -16.18
CA HIS A 385 -24.50 -13.18 -15.56
C HIS A 385 -25.38 -14.13 -16.38
N HIS A 386 -26.30 -13.63 -17.21
CA HIS A 386 -27.26 -14.46 -17.94
C HIS A 386 -26.99 -14.53 -19.44
N TYR A 387 -26.40 -13.48 -20.02
CA TYR A 387 -26.33 -13.32 -21.47
C TYR A 387 -24.90 -13.22 -22.01
N ALA A 388 -23.93 -12.76 -21.21
CA ALA A 388 -22.54 -12.73 -21.67
C ALA A 388 -21.98 -14.15 -21.86
N ASP A 389 -21.13 -14.30 -22.87
CA ASP A 389 -20.54 -15.58 -23.28
C ASP A 389 -19.50 -16.10 -22.27
N ASP A 390 -18.93 -15.20 -21.46
CA ASP A 390 -17.92 -15.51 -20.45
C ASP A 390 -18.49 -15.92 -19.09
N ARG A 391 -19.82 -15.96 -18.90
CA ARG A 391 -20.42 -16.34 -17.61
C ARG A 391 -19.91 -17.70 -17.10
N PRO A 392 -19.56 -17.84 -15.80
CA PRO A 392 -18.93 -19.05 -15.27
C PRO A 392 -19.92 -20.18 -14.95
N TYR A 393 -21.16 -20.14 -15.46
CA TYR A 393 -22.16 -21.16 -15.17
C TYR A 393 -23.25 -21.27 -16.24
N GLN A 394 -23.98 -22.38 -16.19
CA GLN A 394 -25.13 -22.59 -17.07
C GLN A 394 -26.30 -21.67 -16.66
N PRO A 395 -26.82 -20.84 -17.58
CA PRO A 395 -27.90 -19.92 -17.25
C PRO A 395 -29.20 -20.70 -16.97
N ARG A 396 -30.19 -20.02 -16.35
CA ARG A 396 -31.53 -20.54 -16.03
C ARG A 396 -31.59 -21.53 -14.86
N GLN A 397 -30.54 -21.60 -14.04
CA GLN A 397 -30.54 -22.31 -12.75
C GLN A 397 -30.90 -21.37 -11.60
N CYS A 398 -32.04 -20.66 -11.73
CA CYS A 398 -32.35 -19.49 -10.92
C CYS A 398 -32.27 -19.75 -9.41
N GLY A 399 -32.74 -20.91 -8.92
CA GLY A 399 -32.74 -21.24 -7.48
C GLY A 399 -31.36 -21.46 -6.85
N ARG A 400 -30.28 -21.54 -7.65
CA ARG A 400 -28.90 -21.64 -7.15
C ARG A 400 -28.26 -20.28 -6.93
N CYS A 401 -28.60 -19.32 -7.78
CA CYS A 401 -28.05 -17.97 -7.73
C CYS A 401 -29.03 -16.95 -7.12
N HIS A 402 -30.28 -17.34 -6.87
CA HIS A 402 -31.32 -16.45 -6.33
C HIS A 402 -32.09 -17.12 -5.19
N THR A 403 -32.38 -16.34 -4.14
CA THR A 403 -32.98 -16.82 -2.88
C THR A 403 -34.38 -17.42 -3.02
N SER A 404 -35.11 -17.16 -4.10
CA SER A 404 -36.45 -17.68 -4.37
C SER A 404 -36.67 -18.14 -5.82
N GLY A 405 -35.59 -18.41 -6.55
CA GLY A 405 -35.68 -18.77 -7.97
C GLY A 405 -35.88 -17.54 -8.88
N MET A 406 -36.67 -17.69 -9.95
CA MET A 406 -36.85 -16.63 -10.94
C MET A 406 -37.47 -15.38 -10.29
N GLY A 407 -36.79 -14.23 -10.41
CA GLY A 407 -37.22 -12.97 -9.79
C GLY A 407 -36.80 -12.79 -8.32
N GLY A 408 -36.12 -13.78 -7.72
CA GLY A 408 -35.53 -13.65 -6.38
C GLY A 408 -34.29 -12.76 -6.34
N SER A 409 -33.91 -12.32 -5.14
CA SER A 409 -32.67 -11.57 -4.93
C SER A 409 -31.46 -12.44 -5.25
N PRO A 410 -30.44 -11.90 -5.95
CA PRO A 410 -29.22 -12.65 -6.21
C PRO A 410 -28.49 -12.98 -4.89
N ILE A 411 -27.69 -14.04 -4.90
CA ILE A 411 -26.74 -14.33 -3.83
C ILE A 411 -25.71 -13.19 -3.68
N PRO A 412 -25.06 -13.06 -2.51
CA PRO A 412 -24.00 -12.08 -2.33
C PRO A 412 -22.86 -12.27 -3.33
N CYS A 413 -22.38 -11.18 -3.94
CA CYS A 413 -21.33 -11.23 -4.98
C CYS A 413 -20.07 -11.93 -4.46
N MET A 414 -19.72 -11.65 -3.20
CA MET A 414 -18.53 -12.17 -2.54
C MET A 414 -18.50 -13.71 -2.46
N ASN A 415 -19.62 -14.42 -2.62
CA ASN A 415 -19.61 -15.88 -2.66
C ASN A 415 -18.77 -16.44 -3.83
N CYS A 416 -18.64 -15.67 -4.91
CA CYS A 416 -17.82 -16.03 -6.07
C CYS A 416 -16.74 -14.97 -6.39
N HIS A 417 -17.00 -13.68 -6.12
CA HIS A 417 -16.14 -12.56 -6.52
C HIS A 417 -15.29 -12.03 -5.35
N MET A 418 -14.35 -12.84 -4.88
CA MET A 418 -13.29 -12.40 -3.97
C MET A 418 -12.02 -13.22 -4.23
N HIS A 419 -10.88 -12.78 -3.69
CA HIS A 419 -9.61 -13.48 -3.86
C HIS A 419 -9.71 -14.99 -3.60
N GLY A 420 -9.09 -15.78 -4.47
CA GLY A 420 -9.05 -17.23 -4.35
C GLY A 420 -10.41 -17.94 -4.41
N LYS A 421 -11.45 -17.30 -4.98
CA LYS A 421 -12.76 -17.92 -5.19
C LYS A 421 -13.03 -18.27 -6.64
N ASP A 422 -13.85 -19.30 -6.78
CA ASP A 422 -14.35 -19.87 -8.02
C ASP A 422 -15.88 -20.01 -7.93
N ASP A 423 -16.45 -20.73 -8.88
CA ASP A 423 -17.88 -21.04 -8.90
C ASP A 423 -18.27 -22.26 -8.03
N SER A 424 -17.37 -22.79 -7.19
CA SER A 424 -17.63 -23.97 -6.36
C SER A 424 -18.79 -23.79 -5.39
N TYR A 425 -19.12 -22.55 -5.02
CA TYR A 425 -20.33 -22.21 -4.25
C TYR A 425 -21.62 -22.78 -4.90
N LEU A 426 -21.64 -22.95 -6.22
CA LEU A 426 -22.77 -23.52 -6.96
C LEU A 426 -22.89 -25.04 -6.83
N GLY A 427 -21.95 -25.72 -6.16
CA GLY A 427 -21.99 -27.16 -5.92
C GLY A 427 -21.94 -27.96 -7.22
N SER A 428 -22.94 -28.83 -7.46
CA SER A 428 -23.03 -29.66 -8.67
C SER A 428 -23.19 -28.85 -9.97
N SER A 429 -23.47 -27.55 -9.87
CA SER A 429 -23.59 -26.63 -11.01
C SER A 429 -22.32 -25.84 -11.31
N SER A 430 -21.27 -26.03 -10.50
CA SER A 430 -19.97 -25.42 -10.75
C SER A 430 -19.37 -25.94 -12.07
N THR A 431 -18.69 -25.05 -12.78
CA THR A 431 -17.91 -25.37 -13.97
C THR A 431 -16.42 -25.51 -13.65
N GLY A 432 -16.02 -25.20 -12.40
CA GLY A 432 -14.63 -25.17 -11.96
C GLY A 432 -13.91 -23.90 -12.42
N ARG A 433 -14.65 -22.85 -12.78
CA ARG A 433 -14.08 -21.60 -13.28
C ARG A 433 -13.78 -20.62 -12.16
N ILE A 434 -12.61 -19.98 -12.26
CA ILE A 434 -12.25 -18.87 -11.38
C ILE A 434 -13.15 -17.68 -11.69
N CYS A 435 -13.72 -17.09 -10.63
CA CYS A 435 -14.69 -16.00 -10.74
C CYS A 435 -14.13 -14.62 -10.37
N PHE A 436 -12.91 -14.56 -9.83
CA PHE A 436 -12.26 -13.31 -9.38
C PHE A 436 -10.79 -13.23 -9.71
#